data_AF-W1XTB8-F1
#
_entry.id   AF-W1XTB8-F1
#
_cell.length_a   1.000
_cell.length_b   1.000
_cell.length_c   1.000
_cell.angle_alpha   90.00
_cell.angle_beta   90.00
_cell.angle_gamma   90.00
#
_symmetry.space_group_name_H-M   'P 1'
#
loop_
_entity.id
_entity.type
_entity.pdbx_description
1 polymer ?
#
loop_
_entity_poly.entity_id
_entity_poly.type
_entity_poly.pdbx_seq_one_letter_code
_entity_poly.pdbx_strand_id
1 'polypeptide(L)' 'MRIPRIYHPDPLPSHSHIALCEDAANHIGRVLRMGPGQALQLFDGSNQVFDAEITSASKKSVEVKVL' A
#
# COMPACT_ATOMS: atom_id res chain seq x y z
N MET A 1 0.37 -13.70 -11.42
CA MET A 1 1.02 -13.07 -10.24
C MET A 1 -0.07 -12.66 -9.27
N ARG A 2 0.11 -12.91 -7.96
CA ARG A 2 -0.89 -12.63 -6.92
C ARG A 2 -0.74 -11.18 -6.44
N ILE A 3 -1.85 -10.46 -6.29
CA ILE A 3 -1.85 -9.11 -5.69
C ILE A 3 -1.53 -9.26 -4.19
N PRO A 4 -0.47 -8.61 -3.67
CA PRO A 4 -0.10 -8.72 -2.27
C PRO A 4 -1.09 -7.96 -1.38
N ARG A 5 -1.33 -8.50 -0.19
CA ARG A 5 -2.14 -7.86 0.86
C ARG A 5 -1.21 -7.28 1.91
N ILE A 6 -1.36 -6.00 2.19
CA ILE A 6 -0.49 -5.21 3.05
C ILE A 6 -1.31 -4.62 4.18
N TYR A 7 -0.82 -4.80 5.40
CA TYR A 7 -1.45 -4.20 6.57
C TYR A 7 -1.08 -2.72 6.66
N HIS A 8 -2.06 -1.86 6.95
CA HIS A 8 -1.86 -0.47 7.30
C HIS A 8 -2.70 -0.13 8.54
N PRO A 9 -2.10 0.34 9.65
CA PRO A 9 -2.80 0.51 10.91
C PRO A 9 -3.79 1.68 10.94
N ASP A 10 -3.63 2.65 10.04
CA ASP A 10 -4.47 3.84 10.01
C ASP A 10 -5.71 3.63 9.12
N PRO A 11 -6.81 4.36 9.38
CA PRO A 11 -8.00 4.29 8.55
C PRO A 11 -7.69 4.56 7.07
N LEU A 12 -8.34 3.78 6.20
CA LEU A 12 -8.16 3.82 4.75
C LEU A 12 -9.36 4.51 4.08
N PRO A 13 -9.40 5.85 3.98
CA PRO A 13 -10.46 6.52 3.27
C PRO A 13 -10.43 6.15 1.79
N SER A 14 -11.56 5.73 1.24
CA SER A 14 -11.70 5.41 -0.19
C SER A 14 -11.34 6.61 -1.07
N HIS A 15 -10.81 6.35 -2.26
CA HIS A 15 -10.43 7.37 -3.25
C HIS A 15 -9.42 8.41 -2.75
N SER A 16 -8.56 8.05 -1.79
CA SER A 16 -7.56 8.95 -1.21
C SER A 16 -6.13 8.56 -1.59
N HIS A 17 -5.23 9.55 -1.54
CA HIS A 17 -3.79 9.32 -1.59
C HIS A 17 -3.26 9.23 -0.17
N ILE A 18 -2.62 8.11 0.16
CA ILE A 18 -2.09 7.87 1.50
C ILE A 18 -0.61 7.50 1.41
N ALA A 19 0.16 7.95 2.41
CA ALA A 19 1.49 7.45 2.65
C ALA A 19 1.40 6.19 3.52
N LEU A 20 2.03 5.11 3.08
CA LEU A 20 2.09 3.88 3.86
C LEU A 20 2.97 4.08 5.11
N CYS A 21 2.64 3.34 6.17
CA CYS A 21 3.49 3.27 7.35
C CYS A 21 4.86 2.67 7.00
N GLU A 22 5.85 2.92 7.85
CA GLU A 22 7.24 2.55 7.57
C GLU A 22 7.41 1.04 7.29
N ASP A 23 6.74 0.18 8.05
CA ASP A 23 6.78 -1.27 7.86
C ASP A 23 6.23 -1.69 6.49
N ALA A 24 5.08 -1.13 6.10
CA ALA A 24 4.46 -1.39 4.80
C ALA A 24 5.33 -0.86 3.65
N ALA A 25 5.86 0.36 3.78
CA ALA A 25 6.77 0.95 2.80
C ALA A 25 8.05 0.12 2.62
N ASN A 26 8.65 -0.35 3.72
CA ASN A 26 9.83 -1.22 3.70
C ASN A 26 9.52 -2.57 3.04
N HIS A 27 8.39 -3.19 3.37
CA HIS A 27 7.97 -4.45 2.76
C HIS A 27 7.75 -4.29 1.23
N ILE A 28 7.04 -3.24 0.82
CA ILE A 28 6.76 -2.94 -0.59
C ILE A 28 8.06 -2.64 -1.36
N GLY A 29 8.84 -1.66 -0.91
CA GLY A 29 9.98 -1.14 -1.67
C GLY A 29 11.21 -2.03 -1.61
N ARG A 30 11.51 -2.65 -0.47
CA ARG A 30 12.76 -3.41 -0.28
C ARG A 30 12.59 -4.91 -0.50
N VAL A 31 11.49 -5.50 -0.01
CA VAL A 31 11.26 -6.94 -0.07
C VAL A 31 10.60 -7.32 -1.39
N LEU A 32 9.45 -6.72 -1.69
CA LEU A 32 8.70 -7.01 -2.91
C LEU A 32 9.25 -6.27 -4.14
N ARG A 33 10.01 -5.18 -3.92
CA ARG A 33 10.58 -4.31 -4.97
C ARG A 33 9.52 -3.78 -5.92
N MET A 34 8.33 -3.50 -5.38
CA MET A 34 7.25 -2.95 -6.18
C MET A 34 7.43 -1.44 -6.39
N GLY A 35 6.89 -0.93 -7.49
CA GLY A 35 6.99 0.46 -7.91
C GLY A 35 5.67 1.01 -8.44
N PRO A 36 5.67 2.29 -8.90
CA PRO A 36 4.47 2.97 -9.37
C PRO A 36 3.73 2.20 -10.47
N GLY A 37 2.40 2.24 -10.44
CA GLY A 37 1.51 1.54 -11.38
C GLY A 37 1.20 0.09 -11.00
N GLN A 38 1.78 -0.43 -9.92
CA GLN A 38 1.50 -1.79 -9.46
C GLN A 38 0.37 -1.81 -8.43
N ALA A 39 -0.53 -2.78 -8.59
CA ALA A 39 -1.66 -3.00 -7.71
C ALA A 39 -1.26 -3.75 -6.43
N LEU A 40 -1.87 -3.35 -5.32
CA LEU A 40 -1.82 -4.01 -4.02
C LEU A 40 -3.17 -3.91 -3.33
N GLN A 41 -3.35 -4.69 -2.28
CA GLN A 41 -4.52 -4.62 -1.41
C GLN A 41 -4.12 -4.16 -0.03
N LEU A 42 -4.84 -3.21 0.54
CA LEU A 42 -4.66 -2.73 1.90
C LEU A 42 -5.72 -3.32 2.82
N PHE A 43 -5.35 -3.55 4.08
CA PHE A 43 -6.29 -3.90 5.13
C PHE A 43 -5.82 -3.30 6.47
N ASP A 44 -6.77 -2.94 7.32
CA ASP A 44 -6.55 -2.25 8.59
C ASP A 44 -6.96 -3.09 9.82
N GLY A 45 -7.40 -4.33 9.61
CA GLY A 45 -7.91 -5.21 10.67
C GLY A 45 -9.41 -5.08 10.93
N SER A 46 -10.12 -4.18 10.25
CA SER A 46 -11.59 -4.07 10.29
C SER A 46 -12.33 -5.17 9.53
N ASN A 47 -11.61 -6.21 9.07
CA ASN A 47 -12.08 -7.25 8.16
C ASN A 47 -12.49 -6.73 6.76
N GLN A 48 -12.09 -5.50 6.42
CA GLN A 48 -12.23 -4.93 5.07
C GLN A 48 -10.90 -4.99 4.32
N VAL A 49 -11.00 -4.98 2.99
CA VAL A 49 -9.86 -4.95 2.08
C VAL A 49 -10.12 -3.89 1.03
N PHE A 50 -9.11 -3.08 0.75
CA PHE A 50 -9.18 -1.96 -0.17
C PHE A 50 -8.18 -2.17 -1.30
N ASP A 51 -8.64 -2.12 -2.53
CA ASP A 51 -7.73 -2.14 -3.68
C ASP A 51 -6.99 -0.80 -3.76
N ALA A 52 -5.70 -0.85 -4.08
CA ALA A 52 -4.88 0.34 -4.19
C ALA A 52 -3.81 0.18 -5.26
N GLU A 53 -3.31 1.30 -5.75
CA GLU A 53 -2.22 1.38 -6.72
C GLU A 53 -1.07 2.20 -6.15
N ILE A 54 0.16 1.74 -6.32
CA ILE A 54 1.35 2.51 -5.92
C ILE A 54 1.46 3.73 -6.83
N THR A 55 1.48 4.93 -6.25
CA THR A 55 1.68 6.19 -6.96
C THR A 55 3.14 6.64 -6.91
N SER A 56 3.84 6.33 -5.81
CA SER A 56 5.26 6.63 -5.64
C SER A 56 5.91 5.59 -4.74
N ALA A 57 7.15 5.20 -5.06
CA ALA A 57 7.95 4.31 -4.22
C ALA A 57 9.39 4.81 -4.14
N SER A 58 9.87 5.06 -2.93
CA SER A 58 11.23 5.43 -2.61
C SER A 58 11.85 4.44 -1.61
N LYS A 59 13.14 4.61 -1.28
CA LYS A 59 13.79 3.80 -0.25
C LYS A 59 13.19 3.99 1.16
N LYS A 60 12.49 5.10 1.41
CA LYS A 60 12.01 5.50 2.75
C LYS A 60 10.49 5.65 2.84
N SER A 61 9.81 5.80 1.72
CA SER A 61 8.38 6.11 1.68
C SER A 61 7.74 5.44 0.47
N VAL A 62 6.48 5.05 0.64
CA VAL A 62 5.63 4.58 -0.44
C VAL A 62 4.31 5.30 -0.31
N GLU A 63 3.82 5.82 -1.42
CA GLU A 63 2.48 6.42 -1.53
C GLU A 63 1.62 5.55 -2.44
N VAL A 64 0.35 5.46 -2.08
CA VAL A 64 -0.64 4.69 -2.82
C VAL A 64 -1.92 5.49 -2.97
N LYS A 65 -2.67 5.17 -4.01
CA LYS A 65 -4.04 5.65 -4.21
C LYS A 65 -4.99 4.50 -3.90
N VAL A 66 -5.86 4.70 -2.91
CA VAL A 66 -6.96 3.78 -2.59
C VAL A 66 -8.05 3.95 -3.64
N LEU A 67 -8.57 2.83 -4.16
CA LEU A 67 -9.60 2.80 -5.20
C LEU A 67 -11.02 2.80 -4.63
#